data_AF-A0A2H0DDF6-F1
#
_entry.id   AF-A0A2H0DDF6-F1
#
_cell.length_a   1.000
_cell.length_b   1.000
_cell.length_c   1.000
_cell.angle_alpha   90.00
_cell.angle_beta   90.00
_cell.angle_gamma   90.00
#
_symmetry.space_group_name_H-M   'P 1'
#
loop_
_entity.id
_entity.type
_entity.pdbx_description
1 polymer ?
#
loop_
_entity_poly.entity_id
_entity_poly.type
_entity_poly.pdbx_seq_one_letter_code
_entity_poly.pdbx_strand_id
1 'polypeptide(L)'
;MNISLLLNGLTLITGLVWIMDLLVLNPQRRKGMLVAINQKKNSKTTNEIKISNQSEPIYVEYSKALFPLLLIIFLFRNFTDSVDYGLVLVIATAVSGVIWLIDKIAFESKRKQSISQIQNKNLQLAEEEQAILYQDPLLVEYAKSFFPVILIILILRSFFFEPFKIPSGSMKPTLEIGDFVLVNKFSYGVKLPVNHQKIMSYGEPQRGDVFVFRYPGDPKIDYIKRVIGLPGDTIVYKDKDIYIKPACLAIKNDQACPALEKIPAKLLERDGYKDLNGSKLDLYEEDLLGVSHQILHDPTIDEYTLVSNFKQKCMNGYNEWTIPQNHYFAMGDNREHSADSRFWCFVPEENLVGRAVAIWMHFNWDEKYKLDFSRIGAIK
;
A
#
# COMPACT_ATOMS: atom_id res chain seq x y z
N MET A 1 -9.46 0.40 28.11
CA MET A 1 -8.70 1.66 27.99
C MET A 1 -8.32 1.84 26.53
N ASN A 2 -8.81 2.90 25.89
CA ASN A 2 -8.74 3.05 24.44
C ASN A 2 -7.28 3.32 24.02
N ILE A 3 -6.59 2.32 23.48
CA ILE A 3 -5.19 2.39 23.01
C ILE A 3 -5.00 3.61 22.07
N SER A 4 -6.08 3.98 21.36
CA SER A 4 -6.18 5.21 20.57
C SER A 4 -5.87 6.48 21.35
N LEU A 5 -6.51 6.68 22.50
CA LEU A 5 -6.39 7.88 23.32
C LEU A 5 -4.98 7.99 23.92
N LEU A 6 -4.42 6.84 24.28
CA LEU A 6 -3.11 6.72 24.93
C LEU A 6 -1.98 7.05 23.97
N LEU A 7 -2.03 6.54 22.73
CA LEU A 7 -1.10 6.90 21.65
C LEU A 7 -1.20 8.38 21.27
N ASN A 8 -2.43 8.90 21.11
CA ASN A 8 -2.66 10.31 20.78
C ASN A 8 -2.09 11.25 21.87
N GLY A 9 -2.35 10.93 23.14
CA GLY A 9 -1.79 11.66 24.27
C GLY A 9 -0.26 11.61 24.30
N LEU A 10 0.32 10.44 24.03
CA LEU A 10 1.78 10.25 24.00
C LEU A 10 2.44 11.07 22.87
N THR A 11 1.85 11.13 21.67
CA THR A 11 2.32 12.01 20.59
C THR A 11 2.27 13.49 20.94
N LEU A 12 1.20 13.92 21.61
CA LEU A 12 1.00 15.33 21.97
C LEU A 12 1.99 15.76 23.05
N ILE A 13 2.21 14.90 24.05
CA ILE A 13 3.17 15.13 25.13
C ILE A 13 4.60 15.13 24.60
N THR A 14 4.99 14.13 23.80
CA THR A 14 6.34 14.07 23.20
C THR A 14 6.57 15.22 22.22
N GLY A 15 5.57 15.61 21.44
CA GLY A 15 5.63 16.76 20.55
C GLY A 15 5.74 18.10 21.27
N LEU A 16 5.02 18.29 22.37
CA LEU A 16 5.14 19.49 23.22
C LEU A 16 6.53 19.56 23.86
N VAL A 17 7.06 18.44 24.37
CA VAL A 17 8.43 18.37 24.91
C VAL A 17 9.45 18.68 23.81
N TRP A 18 9.26 18.18 22.59
CA TRP A 18 10.14 18.45 21.45
C TRP A 18 10.09 19.91 20.99
N ILE A 19 8.89 20.50 20.87
CA ILE A 19 8.70 21.91 20.52
C ILE A 19 9.25 22.83 21.62
N MET A 20 9.04 22.49 22.89
CA MET A 20 9.65 23.21 24.01
C MET A 20 11.17 23.11 23.96
N ASP A 21 11.74 21.95 23.59
CA ASP A 21 13.18 21.80 23.41
C ASP A 21 13.71 22.69 22.27
N LEU A 22 13.00 22.70 21.13
CA LEU A 22 13.32 23.49 19.94
C LEU A 22 13.19 25.01 20.17
N LEU A 23 12.19 25.45 20.94
CA LEU A 23 11.89 26.87 21.20
C LEU A 23 12.57 27.43 22.46
N VAL A 24 12.79 26.60 23.49
CA VAL A 24 13.23 27.04 24.84
C VAL A 24 14.62 26.50 25.20
N LEU A 25 15.01 25.30 24.75
CA LEU A 25 16.19 24.58 25.27
C LEU A 25 17.30 24.27 24.25
N ASN A 26 17.45 25.04 23.17
CA ASN A 26 18.73 25.08 22.46
C ASN A 26 19.59 26.31 22.84
N PRO A 27 19.97 26.49 24.13
CA PRO A 27 20.86 27.56 24.54
C PRO A 27 22.27 27.35 23.98
N GLN A 28 22.66 26.11 23.64
CA GLN A 28 23.98 25.79 23.05
C GLN A 28 24.12 26.35 21.63
N ARG A 29 23.12 26.24 20.75
CA ARG A 29 23.16 26.88 19.42
C ARG A 29 23.10 28.40 19.47
N ARG A 30 22.28 28.99 20.35
CA ARG A 30 22.27 30.46 20.52
C ARG A 30 23.58 30.97 21.12
N LYS A 31 24.16 30.27 22.09
CA LYS A 31 25.46 30.63 22.68
C LYS A 31 26.61 30.45 21.68
N GLY A 32 26.67 29.35 20.94
CA GLY A 32 27.67 29.14 19.88
C GLY A 32 27.59 30.20 18.77
N MET A 33 26.38 30.56 18.35
CA MET A 33 26.18 31.62 17.34
C MET A 33 26.49 33.02 17.89
N LEU A 34 26.13 33.32 19.15
CA LEU A 34 26.47 34.59 19.82
C LEU A 34 27.97 34.71 20.12
N VAL A 35 28.66 33.62 20.43
CA VAL A 35 30.13 33.57 20.58
C VAL A 35 30.81 33.85 19.24
N ALA A 36 30.32 33.24 18.15
CA ALA A 36 30.82 33.50 16.80
C ALA A 36 30.55 34.95 16.33
N ILE A 37 29.42 35.54 16.72
CA ILE A 37 29.07 36.94 16.42
C ILE A 37 29.89 37.92 17.28
N ASN A 38 30.12 37.64 18.57
CA ASN A 38 30.88 38.51 19.47
C ASN A 38 32.40 38.45 19.22
N GLN A 39 32.95 37.31 18.79
CA GLN A 39 34.36 37.22 18.37
C GLN A 39 34.68 38.08 17.14
N LYS A 40 33.67 38.39 16.31
CA LYS A 40 33.84 39.31 15.17
C LYS A 40 33.86 40.79 15.59
N LYS A 41 33.46 41.12 16.82
CA LYS A 41 33.30 42.50 17.31
C LYS A 41 34.36 42.95 18.32
N ASN A 42 35.00 42.04 19.06
CA ASN A 42 36.05 42.39 20.02
C ASN A 42 37.27 41.45 19.87
N SER A 43 38.34 41.96 19.23
CA SER A 43 39.63 41.28 19.15
C SER A 43 40.51 41.43 20.40
N LYS A 44 39.96 41.91 21.52
CA LYS A 44 40.72 42.13 22.75
C LYS A 44 39.86 41.96 24.01
N THR A 45 39.65 40.73 24.46
CA THR A 45 39.67 40.32 25.88
C THR A 45 39.25 38.84 26.00
N THR A 46 40.18 38.00 26.44
CA THR A 46 39.96 36.62 26.87
C THR A 46 39.34 36.62 28.26
N ASN A 47 38.05 36.32 28.36
CA ASN A 47 37.44 35.78 29.57
C ASN A 47 36.79 34.44 29.19
N GLU A 48 37.28 33.36 29.79
CA GLU A 48 36.73 32.01 29.66
C GLU A 48 35.29 31.98 30.16
N ILE A 49 34.34 31.78 29.26
CA ILE A 49 32.97 31.43 29.63
C ILE A 49 32.95 29.92 29.83
N LYS A 50 33.02 29.45 31.08
CA LYS A 50 32.73 28.06 31.42
C LYS A 50 31.26 27.78 31.10
N ILE A 51 31.01 27.05 30.03
CA ILE A 51 29.70 26.48 29.74
C ILE A 51 29.57 25.22 30.61
N SER A 52 28.72 25.26 31.64
CA SER A 52 28.45 24.10 32.48
C SER A 52 27.77 22.99 31.67
N ASN A 53 28.40 21.83 31.59
CA ASN A 53 27.82 20.59 31.06
C ASN A 53 26.64 20.16 31.94
N GLN A 54 25.42 20.48 31.51
CA GLN A 54 24.24 19.73 31.90
C GLN A 54 23.95 18.76 30.77
N SER A 55 24.21 17.48 31.01
CA SER A 55 23.73 16.38 30.16
C SER A 55 22.23 16.56 29.94
N GLU A 56 21.80 16.50 28.68
CA GLU A 56 20.38 16.61 28.35
C GLU A 56 19.59 15.56 29.16
N PRO A 57 18.44 15.94 29.75
CA PRO A 57 17.65 14.98 30.48
C PRO A 57 17.19 13.86 29.56
N ILE A 58 17.29 12.62 30.04
CA ILE A 58 16.99 11.37 29.31
C ILE A 58 15.65 11.40 28.52
N TYR A 59 14.63 12.10 29.03
CA TYR A 59 13.33 12.23 28.35
C TYR A 59 13.38 13.07 27.06
N VAL A 60 14.34 13.98 26.90
CA VAL A 60 14.55 14.78 25.67
C VAL A 60 15.18 13.91 24.59
N GLU A 61 16.14 13.07 24.94
CA GLU A 61 16.77 12.10 24.03
C GLU A 61 15.76 11.07 23.51
N TYR A 62 14.96 10.49 24.42
CA TYR A 62 13.85 9.63 24.02
C TYR A 62 12.79 10.36 23.19
N SER A 63 12.48 11.62 23.50
CA SER A 63 11.54 12.41 22.69
C SER A 63 12.05 12.62 21.26
N LYS A 64 13.35 12.94 21.08
CA LYS A 64 13.97 13.11 19.76
C LYS A 64 13.89 11.84 18.90
N ALA A 65 14.01 10.65 19.50
CA ALA A 65 13.89 9.37 18.78
C ALA A 65 12.45 8.88 18.62
N LEU A 66 11.60 9.06 19.64
CA LEU A 66 10.26 8.49 19.72
C LEU A 66 9.21 9.39 19.06
N PHE A 67 9.39 10.71 19.07
CA PHE A 67 8.45 11.65 18.46
C PHE A 67 8.34 11.49 16.93
N PRO A 68 9.42 11.38 16.13
CA PRO A 68 9.29 11.14 14.70
C PRO A 68 8.54 9.84 14.42
N LEU A 69 8.84 8.77 15.17
CA LEU A 69 8.19 7.48 15.04
C LEU A 69 6.69 7.56 15.38
N LEU A 70 6.35 8.18 16.51
CA LEU A 70 4.98 8.33 16.97
C LEU A 70 4.18 9.33 16.12
N LEU A 71 4.82 10.39 15.62
CA LEU A 71 4.23 11.35 14.68
C LEU A 71 3.97 10.67 13.33
N ILE A 72 4.89 9.83 12.85
CA ILE A 72 4.65 8.99 11.67
C ILE A 72 3.46 8.07 11.93
N ILE A 73 3.42 7.35 13.04
CA ILE A 73 2.28 6.47 13.39
C ILE A 73 0.96 7.27 13.53
N PHE A 74 1.00 8.48 14.08
CA PHE A 74 -0.15 9.35 14.28
C PHE A 74 -0.65 9.97 12.97
N LEU A 75 0.26 10.46 12.11
CA LEU A 75 -0.06 10.93 10.76
C LEU A 75 -0.59 9.77 9.94
N PHE A 76 0.06 8.61 10.01
CA PHE A 76 -0.36 7.37 9.38
C PHE A 76 -1.66 6.79 9.96
N ARG A 77 -2.23 7.34 11.04
CA ARG A 77 -3.50 6.87 11.62
C ARG A 77 -4.63 7.90 11.54
N ASN A 78 -4.33 9.19 11.63
CA ASN A 78 -5.35 10.25 11.64
C ASN A 78 -5.56 10.90 10.26
N PHE A 79 -4.65 10.70 9.29
CA PHE A 79 -4.80 11.20 7.92
C PHE A 79 -5.26 10.12 6.92
N THR A 80 -5.61 8.92 7.41
CA THR A 80 -5.83 7.70 6.61
C THR A 80 -7.10 7.65 5.80
N ASP A 81 -8.10 8.45 6.14
CA ASP A 81 -9.45 8.23 5.62
C ASP A 81 -9.77 9.13 4.40
N SER A 82 -8.88 10.06 4.03
CA SER A 82 -9.16 11.01 2.93
C SER A 82 -7.97 11.42 2.04
N VAL A 83 -6.72 11.10 2.41
CA VAL A 83 -5.54 11.52 1.63
C VAL A 83 -4.90 10.31 0.94
N ASP A 84 -4.66 10.44 -0.36
CA ASP A 84 -3.93 9.46 -1.16
C ASP A 84 -2.51 9.29 -0.59
N TYR A 85 -2.23 8.12 -0.01
CA TYR A 85 -0.93 7.78 0.56
C TYR A 85 0.21 7.94 -0.44
N GLY A 86 -0.05 7.71 -1.74
CA GLY A 86 0.92 7.93 -2.81
C GLY A 86 1.32 9.39 -2.90
N LEU A 87 0.37 10.32 -2.83
CA LEU A 87 0.63 11.76 -2.85
C LEU A 87 1.47 12.22 -1.66
N VAL A 88 1.15 11.74 -0.45
CA VAL A 88 1.92 12.06 0.76
C VAL A 88 3.37 11.61 0.61
N LEU A 89 3.57 10.40 0.10
CA LEU A 89 4.90 9.82 -0.09
C LEU A 89 5.71 10.61 -1.15
N VAL A 90 5.08 10.99 -2.26
CA VAL A 90 5.69 11.84 -3.30
C VAL A 90 6.12 13.19 -2.71
N ILE A 91 5.24 13.86 -1.96
CA ILE A 91 5.56 15.14 -1.31
C ILE A 91 6.70 14.97 -0.31
N ALA A 92 6.67 13.92 0.52
CA ALA A 92 7.71 13.65 1.50
C ALA A 92 9.07 13.38 0.85
N THR A 93 9.12 12.59 -0.23
CA THR A 93 10.34 12.37 -1.01
C THR A 93 10.84 13.66 -1.66
N ALA A 94 9.94 14.47 -2.24
CA ALA A 94 10.31 15.73 -2.87
C ALA A 94 10.88 16.74 -1.86
N VAL A 95 10.20 16.93 -0.72
CA VAL A 95 10.64 17.86 0.34
C VAL A 95 11.98 17.42 0.94
N SER A 96 12.12 16.14 1.31
CA SER A 96 13.38 15.62 1.85
C SER A 96 14.53 15.70 0.83
N GLY A 97 14.26 15.41 -0.44
CA GLY A 97 15.22 15.54 -1.53
C GLY A 97 15.67 16.99 -1.76
N VAL A 98 14.73 17.95 -1.75
CA VAL A 98 15.02 19.38 -1.92
C VAL A 98 15.85 19.92 -0.74
N ILE A 99 15.49 19.58 0.49
CA ILE A 99 16.24 20.00 1.69
C ILE A 99 17.68 19.47 1.61
N TRP A 100 17.84 18.19 1.29
CA TRP A 100 19.16 17.57 1.14
C TRP A 100 19.97 18.22 0.00
N LEU A 101 19.34 18.49 -1.14
CA LEU A 101 19.99 19.10 -2.31
C LEU A 101 20.44 20.54 -2.02
N ILE A 102 19.59 21.35 -1.40
CA ILE A 102 19.91 22.73 -1.00
C ILE A 102 21.10 22.73 -0.04
N ASP A 103 21.08 21.85 0.97
CA ASP A 103 22.18 21.75 1.92
C ASP A 103 23.51 21.40 1.24
N LYS A 104 23.47 20.37 0.38
CA LYS A 104 24.64 19.88 -0.38
C LYS A 104 25.24 20.95 -1.29
N ILE A 105 24.42 21.75 -1.97
CA ILE A 105 24.89 22.78 -2.90
C ILE A 105 25.32 24.06 -2.18
N ALA A 106 24.51 24.57 -1.24
CA ALA A 106 24.68 25.93 -0.72
C ALA A 106 25.41 26.02 0.62
N PHE A 107 25.30 24.99 1.48
CA PHE A 107 25.67 25.09 2.89
C PHE A 107 26.80 24.13 3.31
N GLU A 108 26.87 22.93 2.74
CA GLU A 108 27.89 21.92 3.06
C GLU A 108 29.32 22.45 2.84
N SER A 109 29.55 23.06 1.67
CA SER A 109 30.86 23.63 1.32
C SER A 109 31.27 24.76 2.28
N LYS A 110 30.32 25.61 2.68
CA LYS A 110 30.57 26.72 3.62
C LYS A 110 30.87 26.20 5.02
N ARG A 111 30.14 25.17 5.49
CA ARG A 111 30.40 24.52 6.79
C ARG A 111 31.79 23.90 6.82
N LYS A 112 32.15 23.12 5.80
CA LYS A 112 33.49 22.51 5.67
C LYS A 112 34.60 23.55 5.71
N GLN A 113 34.45 24.66 4.99
CA GLN A 113 35.43 25.75 5.00
C GLN A 113 35.56 26.42 6.38
N SER A 114 34.45 26.69 7.07
CA SER A 114 34.50 27.27 8.43
C SER A 114 35.18 26.33 9.43
N ILE A 115 34.96 25.02 9.30
CA ILE A 115 35.60 23.99 10.11
C ILE A 115 37.11 23.94 9.84
N SER A 116 37.52 23.93 8.57
CA SER A 116 38.95 23.95 8.19
C SER A 116 39.68 25.20 8.68
N GLN A 117 39.02 26.37 8.67
CA GLN A 117 39.59 27.61 9.19
C GLN A 117 39.80 27.59 10.70
N ILE A 118 38.90 26.93 11.43
CA ILE A 118 38.99 26.76 12.88
C ILE A 118 40.14 25.81 13.24
N GLN A 119 40.29 24.69 12.52
CA GLN A 119 41.41 23.76 12.69
C GLN A 119 42.77 24.42 12.40
N ASN A 120 42.87 25.19 11.30
CA ASN A 120 44.11 25.86 10.90
C ASN A 120 44.57 26.95 11.89
N LYS A 121 43.68 27.47 12.74
CA LYS A 121 44.03 28.46 13.77
C LYS A 121 44.56 27.85 15.08
N ASN A 122 44.78 26.53 15.14
CA ASN A 122 45.26 25.83 16.34
C ASN A 122 44.42 26.11 17.62
N LEU A 123 43.15 26.49 17.48
CA LEU A 123 42.23 26.50 18.61
C LEU A 123 41.94 25.03 18.97
N GLN A 124 42.49 24.56 20.08
CA GLN A 124 42.09 23.32 20.72
C GLN A 124 40.66 23.48 21.25
N LEU A 125 39.68 23.24 20.39
CA LEU A 125 38.29 23.09 20.80
C LEU A 125 38.14 21.79 21.56
N ALA A 126 37.38 21.80 22.65
CA ALA A 126 37.06 20.60 23.40
C ALA A 126 36.36 19.58 22.47
N GLU A 127 36.53 18.29 22.74
CA GLU A 127 35.99 17.19 21.90
C GLU A 127 34.47 17.33 21.67
N GLU A 128 33.76 17.84 22.68
CA GLU A 128 32.32 18.14 22.63
C GLU A 128 31.97 19.32 21.71
N GLU A 129 32.79 20.38 21.68
CA GLU A 129 32.59 21.55 20.80
C GLU A 129 32.85 21.19 19.33
N GLN A 130 33.79 20.29 19.09
CA GLN A 130 34.03 19.72 17.78
C GLN A 130 32.81 18.93 17.31
N ALA A 131 32.28 18.03 18.15
CA ALA A 131 31.10 17.23 17.82
C ALA A 131 29.88 18.09 17.40
N ILE A 132 29.62 19.19 18.11
CA ILE A 132 28.52 20.12 17.79
C ILE A 132 28.75 20.85 16.45
N LEU A 133 30.00 21.15 16.10
CA LEU A 133 30.37 21.84 14.86
C LEU A 133 30.26 20.95 13.62
N TYR A 134 30.52 19.65 13.77
CA TYR A 134 30.42 18.65 12.70
C TYR A 134 28.99 18.13 12.48
N GLN A 135 28.07 18.37 13.41
CA GLN A 135 26.69 17.93 13.27
C GLN A 135 25.91 18.76 12.26
N ASP A 136 25.23 18.07 11.35
CA ASP A 136 24.32 18.69 10.40
C ASP A 136 23.12 19.35 11.16
N PRO A 137 22.47 20.37 10.57
CA PRO A 137 21.20 20.84 11.10
C PRO A 137 20.19 19.68 11.22
N LEU A 138 19.47 19.57 12.34
CA LEU A 138 18.49 18.50 12.57
C LEU A 138 17.58 18.22 11.37
N LEU A 139 17.06 19.27 10.73
CA LEU A 139 16.22 19.15 9.54
C LEU A 139 16.94 18.49 8.35
N VAL A 140 18.22 18.82 8.14
CA VAL A 140 19.07 18.26 7.08
C VAL A 140 19.45 16.82 7.40
N GLU A 141 19.80 16.54 8.66
CA GLU A 141 20.12 15.20 9.14
C GLU A 141 18.95 14.23 8.92
N TYR A 142 17.74 14.63 9.33
CA TYR A 142 16.54 13.86 9.07
C TYR A 142 16.24 13.73 7.58
N ALA A 143 16.29 14.83 6.82
CA ALA A 143 16.03 14.78 5.37
C ALA A 143 17.00 13.83 4.65
N LYS A 144 18.30 13.89 4.95
CA LYS A 144 19.34 13.04 4.37
C LYS A 144 19.18 11.56 4.76
N SER A 145 18.78 11.28 5.99
CA SER A 145 18.61 9.91 6.49
C SER A 145 17.33 9.26 5.97
N PHE A 146 16.23 10.01 5.92
CA PHE A 146 14.94 9.48 5.47
C PHE A 146 14.78 9.48 3.95
N PHE A 147 15.38 10.41 3.21
CA PHE A 147 15.25 10.50 1.75
C PHE A 147 15.47 9.17 1.03
N PRO A 148 16.59 8.43 1.20
CA PRO A 148 16.80 7.18 0.48
C PRO A 148 15.77 6.11 0.86
N VAL A 149 15.36 6.05 2.13
CA VAL A 149 14.37 5.08 2.62
C VAL A 149 13.00 5.37 2.02
N ILE A 150 12.53 6.62 2.12
CA ILE A 150 11.24 7.06 1.57
C ILE A 150 11.25 6.91 0.04
N LEU A 151 12.36 7.24 -0.63
CA LEU A 151 12.50 7.07 -2.09
C LEU A 151 12.41 5.59 -2.50
N ILE A 152 13.07 4.68 -1.79
CA ILE A 152 12.95 3.24 -2.05
C ILE A 152 11.51 2.77 -1.85
N ILE A 153 10.86 3.17 -0.74
CA ILE A 153 9.45 2.84 -0.49
C ILE A 153 8.55 3.43 -1.59
N LEU A 154 8.82 4.65 -2.04
CA LEU A 154 8.10 5.28 -3.15
C LEU A 154 8.24 4.48 -4.43
N ILE A 155 9.45 4.07 -4.79
CA ILE A 155 9.71 3.27 -5.99
C ILE A 155 9.01 1.90 -5.87
N LEU A 156 9.20 1.21 -4.74
CA LEU A 156 8.58 -0.09 -4.49
C LEU A 156 7.05 -0.02 -4.56
N ARG A 157 6.45 0.98 -3.92
CA ARG A 157 4.99 1.17 -3.90
C ARG A 157 4.42 1.65 -5.22
N SER A 158 5.14 2.52 -5.93
CA SER A 158 4.66 3.09 -7.20
C SER A 158 4.70 2.06 -8.31
N PHE A 159 5.68 1.14 -8.29
CA PHE A 159 5.95 0.29 -9.44
C PHE A 159 5.81 -1.20 -9.14
N PHE A 160 6.28 -1.69 -7.99
CA PHE A 160 6.45 -3.12 -7.76
C PHE A 160 5.29 -3.75 -7.01
N PHE A 161 5.08 -3.37 -5.75
CA PHE A 161 4.13 -4.05 -4.88
C PHE A 161 3.35 -3.10 -3.99
N GLU A 162 2.04 -3.32 -3.89
CA GLU A 162 1.18 -2.64 -2.93
C GLU A 162 0.49 -3.65 -2.00
N PRO A 163 0.55 -3.44 -0.67
CA PRO A 163 -0.17 -4.27 0.28
C PRO A 163 -1.64 -3.84 0.36
N PHE A 164 -2.55 -4.81 0.30
CA PHE A 164 -3.98 -4.61 0.54
C PHE A 164 -4.44 -5.48 1.71
N LYS A 165 -5.40 -4.97 2.47
CA LYS A 165 -6.12 -5.75 3.49
C LYS A 165 -7.44 -6.23 2.88
N ILE A 166 -7.81 -7.49 3.11
CA ILE A 166 -9.09 -8.07 2.68
C ILE A 166 -10.17 -7.81 3.73
N PRO A 167 -11.20 -6.99 3.43
CA PRO A 167 -12.26 -6.67 4.38
C PRO A 167 -13.52 -7.55 4.23
N SER A 168 -13.64 -8.32 3.14
CA SER A 168 -14.86 -9.06 2.78
C SER A 168 -14.59 -10.51 2.40
N GLY A 169 -15.60 -11.37 2.51
CA GLY A 169 -15.52 -12.81 2.26
C GLY A 169 -15.87 -13.26 0.84
N SER A 170 -15.92 -12.34 -0.14
CA SER A 170 -16.35 -12.65 -1.52
C SER A 170 -15.37 -13.54 -2.30
N MET A 171 -14.13 -13.66 -1.82
CA MET A 171 -13.07 -14.45 -2.43
C MET A 171 -12.73 -15.72 -1.62
N LYS A 172 -13.59 -16.11 -0.67
CA LYS A 172 -13.42 -17.37 0.08
C LYS A 172 -13.55 -18.58 -0.87
N PRO A 173 -12.75 -19.65 -0.68
CA PRO A 173 -11.80 -19.85 0.41
C PRO A 173 -10.39 -19.28 0.11
N THR A 174 -10.13 -18.89 -1.14
CA THR A 174 -8.85 -18.39 -1.62
C THR A 174 -8.34 -17.21 -0.79
N LEU A 175 -9.20 -16.24 -0.48
CA LEU A 175 -8.91 -15.11 0.38
C LEU A 175 -9.96 -14.98 1.49
N GLU A 176 -9.48 -14.81 2.72
CA GLU A 176 -10.30 -14.66 3.92
C GLU A 176 -10.23 -13.25 4.49
N ILE A 177 -11.24 -12.92 5.29
CA ILE A 177 -11.28 -11.64 6.01
C ILE A 177 -10.10 -11.62 6.98
N GLY A 178 -9.27 -10.59 6.88
CA GLY A 178 -8.04 -10.48 7.67
C GLY A 178 -6.77 -10.89 6.94
N ASP A 179 -6.86 -11.43 5.72
CA ASP A 179 -5.69 -11.60 4.84
C ASP A 179 -5.11 -10.23 4.45
N PHE A 180 -3.79 -10.15 4.44
CA PHE A 180 -3.01 -9.08 3.82
C PHE A 180 -2.34 -9.63 2.57
N VAL A 181 -2.77 -9.11 1.42
CA VAL A 181 -2.33 -9.55 0.12
C VAL A 181 -1.29 -8.59 -0.47
N LEU A 182 -0.32 -9.15 -1.18
CA LEU A 182 0.66 -8.43 -1.95
C LEU A 182 0.20 -8.38 -3.40
N VAL A 183 0.08 -7.17 -3.95
CA VAL A 183 -0.40 -6.94 -5.32
C VAL A 183 0.75 -6.45 -6.18
N ASN A 184 1.06 -7.19 -7.24
CA ASN A 184 2.03 -6.81 -8.26
C ASN A 184 1.38 -5.86 -9.28
N LYS A 185 1.81 -4.59 -9.28
CA LYS A 185 1.31 -3.56 -10.20
C LYS A 185 1.92 -3.65 -11.59
N PHE A 186 3.15 -4.18 -11.70
CA PHE A 186 3.82 -4.35 -12.99
C PHE A 186 3.10 -5.33 -13.92
N SER A 187 2.34 -6.29 -13.38
CA SER A 187 1.70 -7.34 -14.18
C SER A 187 0.75 -6.83 -15.26
N TYR A 188 0.16 -5.63 -15.07
CA TYR A 188 -0.82 -5.04 -15.99
C TYR A 188 -0.40 -3.65 -16.50
N GLY A 189 0.90 -3.40 -16.52
CA GLY A 189 1.51 -2.18 -17.01
C GLY A 189 1.80 -1.15 -15.93
N VAL A 190 2.71 -0.24 -16.27
CA VAL A 190 3.16 0.81 -15.34
C VAL A 190 2.19 1.98 -15.38
N LYS A 191 1.59 2.29 -14.23
CA LYS A 191 0.72 3.45 -14.04
C LYS A 191 1.40 4.49 -13.16
N LEU A 192 1.13 5.77 -13.44
CA LEU A 192 1.62 6.87 -12.60
C LEU A 192 0.92 6.88 -11.23
N PRO A 193 1.65 7.20 -10.14
CA PRO A 193 1.16 7.06 -8.77
C PRO A 193 0.06 8.07 -8.36
N VAL A 194 -0.28 9.05 -9.21
CA VAL A 194 -1.27 10.10 -8.88
C VAL A 194 -2.42 10.11 -9.89
N ASN A 195 -2.11 10.25 -11.18
CA ASN A 195 -3.14 10.32 -12.23
C ASN A 195 -3.49 8.94 -12.83
N HIS A 196 -2.84 7.86 -12.38
CA HIS A 196 -3.10 6.48 -12.77
C HIS A 196 -3.05 6.23 -14.30
N GLN A 197 -2.44 7.14 -15.05
CA GLN A 197 -2.29 6.99 -16.49
C GLN A 197 -1.30 5.88 -16.80
N LYS A 198 -1.68 4.97 -17.71
CA LYS A 198 -0.85 3.86 -18.17
C LYS A 198 0.24 4.42 -19.08
N ILE A 199 1.51 4.32 -18.66
CA ILE A 199 2.68 4.77 -19.45
C ILE A 199 3.19 3.63 -20.33
N MET A 200 3.15 2.40 -19.83
CA MET A 200 3.68 1.23 -20.51
C MET A 200 2.71 0.06 -20.37
N SER A 201 2.29 -0.50 -21.51
CA SER A 201 1.53 -1.75 -21.54
C SER A 201 2.50 -2.91 -21.39
N TYR A 202 2.54 -3.51 -20.20
CA TYR A 202 3.32 -4.71 -19.93
C TYR A 202 2.41 -5.74 -19.28
N GLY A 203 2.18 -6.86 -19.97
CA GLY A 203 1.25 -7.89 -19.53
C GLY A 203 -0.22 -7.49 -19.63
N GLU A 204 -1.07 -8.50 -19.74
CA GLU A 204 -2.53 -8.41 -19.68
C GLU A 204 -3.03 -9.46 -18.68
N PRO A 205 -4.14 -9.21 -17.97
CA PRO A 205 -4.78 -10.22 -17.12
C PRO A 205 -5.02 -11.51 -17.86
N GLN A 206 -4.56 -12.61 -17.27
CA GLN A 206 -4.81 -13.94 -17.79
C GLN A 206 -6.05 -14.52 -17.11
N ARG A 207 -6.69 -15.48 -17.79
CA ARG A 207 -7.82 -16.20 -17.20
C ARG A 207 -7.36 -16.90 -15.92
N GLY A 208 -8.17 -16.80 -14.88
CA GLY A 208 -7.87 -17.34 -13.56
C GLY A 208 -7.02 -16.42 -12.68
N ASP A 209 -6.47 -15.32 -13.19
CA ASP A 209 -5.73 -14.36 -12.36
C ASP A 209 -6.65 -13.75 -11.30
N VAL A 210 -6.15 -13.62 -10.07
CA VAL A 210 -6.79 -12.81 -9.03
C VAL A 210 -6.25 -11.39 -9.15
N PHE A 211 -7.11 -10.41 -9.41
CA PHE A 211 -6.70 -9.03 -9.62
C PHE A 211 -7.38 -8.04 -8.67
N VAL A 212 -6.70 -6.92 -8.41
CA VAL A 212 -7.28 -5.76 -7.75
C VAL A 212 -7.61 -4.72 -8.81
N PHE A 213 -8.79 -4.12 -8.71
CA PHE A 213 -9.27 -3.08 -9.62
C PHE A 213 -10.16 -2.10 -8.86
N ARG A 214 -10.21 -0.87 -9.36
CA ARG A 214 -11.14 0.16 -8.87
C ARG A 214 -12.54 -0.16 -9.34
N TYR A 215 -13.52 -0.19 -8.43
CA TYR A 215 -14.89 -0.55 -8.76
C TYR A 215 -15.47 0.40 -9.82
N PRO A 216 -16.02 -0.09 -10.96
CA PRO A 216 -16.53 0.78 -12.03
C PRO A 216 -17.66 1.72 -11.60
N GLY A 217 -18.46 1.33 -10.60
CA GLY A 217 -19.54 2.18 -10.08
C GLY A 217 -19.08 3.27 -9.10
N ASP A 218 -17.96 3.05 -8.41
CA ASP A 218 -17.30 4.03 -7.54
C ASP A 218 -15.79 3.77 -7.50
N PRO A 219 -14.99 4.49 -8.33
CA PRO A 219 -13.55 4.26 -8.44
C PRO A 219 -12.73 4.54 -7.18
N LYS A 220 -13.35 5.06 -6.10
CA LYS A 220 -12.70 5.25 -4.80
C LYS A 220 -12.54 3.94 -4.02
N ILE A 221 -13.24 2.89 -4.44
CA ILE A 221 -13.26 1.61 -3.73
C ILE A 221 -12.53 0.56 -4.56
N ASP A 222 -11.51 -0.07 -3.98
CA ASP A 222 -10.81 -1.19 -4.61
C ASP A 222 -11.51 -2.51 -4.33
N TYR A 223 -11.69 -3.31 -5.39
CA TYR A 223 -12.27 -4.64 -5.35
C TYR A 223 -11.21 -5.67 -5.78
N ILE A 224 -11.32 -6.87 -5.23
CA ILE A 224 -10.52 -8.03 -5.62
C ILE A 224 -11.43 -9.15 -6.08
N LYS A 225 -11.16 -9.68 -7.28
CA LYS A 225 -11.95 -10.74 -7.92
C LYS A 225 -11.04 -11.61 -8.80
N ARG A 226 -11.53 -12.78 -9.21
CA ARG A 226 -10.87 -13.64 -10.20
C ARG A 226 -11.34 -13.30 -11.61
N VAL A 227 -10.41 -13.27 -12.55
CA VAL A 227 -10.70 -13.07 -13.98
C VAL A 227 -11.27 -14.35 -14.55
N ILE A 228 -12.56 -14.33 -14.89
CA ILE A 228 -13.24 -15.46 -15.52
C ILE A 228 -13.22 -15.31 -17.04
N GLY A 229 -13.42 -14.09 -17.55
CA GLY A 229 -13.53 -13.83 -18.99
C GLY A 229 -12.60 -12.71 -19.47
N LEU A 230 -12.05 -12.93 -20.66
CA LEU A 230 -11.11 -12.05 -21.36
C LEU A 230 -11.79 -11.29 -22.51
N PRO A 231 -11.18 -10.22 -23.06
CA PRO A 231 -11.71 -9.49 -24.19
C PRO A 231 -12.15 -10.38 -25.36
N GLY A 232 -13.42 -10.25 -25.77
CA GLY A 232 -14.03 -11.01 -26.87
C GLY A 232 -14.65 -12.35 -26.48
N ASP A 233 -14.44 -12.86 -25.26
CA ASP A 233 -15.13 -14.07 -24.81
C ASP A 233 -16.63 -13.85 -24.64
N THR A 234 -17.39 -14.93 -24.81
CA THR A 234 -18.79 -14.99 -24.34
C THR A 234 -18.87 -15.88 -23.11
N ILE A 235 -19.42 -15.35 -22.02
CA ILE A 235 -19.66 -16.05 -20.76
C ILE A 235 -21.16 -16.29 -20.61
N VAL A 236 -21.54 -17.53 -20.29
CA VAL A 236 -22.93 -17.89 -19.96
C VAL A 236 -22.95 -18.49 -18.56
N TYR A 237 -23.85 -18.01 -17.71
CA TYR A 237 -24.05 -18.55 -16.36
C TYR A 237 -25.39 -19.29 -16.29
N LYS A 238 -25.34 -20.59 -16.01
CA LYS A 238 -26.52 -21.46 -16.01
C LYS A 238 -26.33 -22.64 -15.08
N ASP A 239 -27.36 -22.99 -14.31
CA ASP A 239 -27.37 -24.12 -13.37
C ASP A 239 -26.25 -23.99 -12.32
N LYS A 240 -25.93 -22.73 -11.95
CA LYS A 240 -24.76 -22.32 -11.13
C LYS A 240 -23.38 -22.63 -11.73
N ASP A 241 -23.34 -23.18 -12.94
CA ASP A 241 -22.12 -23.44 -13.68
C ASP A 241 -21.78 -22.28 -14.63
N ILE A 242 -20.49 -22.18 -14.97
CA ILE A 242 -19.97 -21.22 -15.95
C ILE A 242 -19.71 -21.96 -17.26
N TYR A 243 -20.15 -21.35 -18.36
CA TYR A 243 -19.81 -21.77 -19.71
C TYR A 243 -19.05 -20.64 -20.39
N ILE A 244 -17.97 -20.99 -21.08
CA ILE A 244 -17.10 -20.02 -21.75
C ILE A 244 -16.98 -20.40 -23.22
N LYS A 245 -17.23 -19.42 -24.08
CA LYS A 245 -16.89 -19.48 -25.50
C LYS A 245 -15.74 -18.48 -25.71
N PRO A 246 -14.50 -18.96 -25.90
CA PRO A 246 -13.37 -18.07 -26.13
C PRO A 246 -13.56 -17.18 -27.36
N ALA A 247 -12.95 -15.99 -27.32
CA ALA A 247 -13.01 -15.03 -28.43
C ALA A 247 -12.65 -15.68 -29.78
N CYS A 248 -13.51 -15.49 -30.79
CA CYS A 248 -13.19 -15.92 -32.15
C CYS A 248 -12.20 -14.93 -32.77
N LEU A 249 -10.90 -15.19 -32.54
CA LEU A 249 -9.85 -14.52 -33.29
C LEU A 249 -10.03 -14.93 -34.75
N ALA A 250 -10.14 -13.99 -35.68
CA ALA A 250 -10.21 -14.30 -37.11
C ALA A 250 -8.92 -15.02 -37.53
N ILE A 251 -8.92 -16.36 -37.45
CA ILE A 251 -7.75 -17.17 -37.72
C ILE A 251 -7.54 -17.15 -39.23
N LYS A 252 -6.33 -16.77 -39.66
CA LYS A 252 -5.91 -16.71 -41.07
C LYS A 252 -6.02 -18.04 -41.85
N ASN A 253 -6.48 -19.13 -41.23
CA ASN A 253 -6.40 -20.52 -41.71
C ASN A 253 -7.72 -21.32 -41.54
N ASP A 254 -8.90 -20.75 -41.81
CA ASP A 254 -10.19 -21.49 -41.85
C ASP A 254 -10.54 -22.33 -40.60
N GLN A 255 -9.93 -22.06 -39.44
CA GLN A 255 -10.31 -22.72 -38.19
C GLN A 255 -11.66 -22.18 -37.69
N ALA A 256 -12.60 -23.10 -37.44
CA ALA A 256 -13.88 -22.77 -36.84
C ALA A 256 -13.68 -22.12 -35.46
N CYS A 257 -14.50 -21.11 -35.16
CA CYS A 257 -14.51 -20.48 -33.84
C CYS A 257 -14.71 -21.52 -32.73
N PRO A 258 -14.07 -21.33 -31.55
CA PRO A 258 -14.29 -22.19 -30.40
C PRO A 258 -15.77 -22.34 -30.05
N ALA A 259 -16.17 -23.54 -29.66
CA ALA A 259 -17.52 -23.80 -29.17
C ALA A 259 -17.69 -23.27 -27.73
N LEU A 260 -18.93 -23.16 -27.30
CA LEU A 260 -19.26 -22.90 -25.89
C LEU A 260 -18.97 -24.17 -25.08
N GLU A 261 -18.08 -24.07 -24.11
CA GLU A 261 -17.67 -25.20 -23.27
C GLU A 261 -18.05 -24.95 -21.81
N LYS A 262 -18.52 -26.01 -21.13
CA LYS A 262 -18.79 -25.97 -19.70
C LYS A 262 -17.46 -26.00 -18.94
N ILE A 263 -17.26 -25.06 -18.03
CA ILE A 263 -16.13 -25.10 -17.10
C ILE A 263 -16.37 -26.21 -16.07
N PRO A 264 -15.47 -27.20 -15.97
CA PRO A 264 -15.66 -28.30 -15.04
C PRO A 264 -15.48 -27.82 -13.59
N ALA A 265 -16.48 -28.12 -12.76
CA ALA A 265 -16.44 -27.93 -11.32
C ALA A 265 -16.69 -29.28 -10.64
N LYS A 266 -15.74 -29.72 -9.80
CA LYS A 266 -15.82 -30.96 -9.05
C LYS A 266 -16.12 -30.67 -7.59
N LEU A 267 -17.22 -31.23 -7.07
CA LEU A 267 -17.52 -31.19 -5.65
C LEU A 267 -16.43 -31.93 -4.87
N LEU A 268 -15.74 -31.23 -3.98
CA LEU A 268 -14.74 -31.80 -3.08
C LEU A 268 -15.40 -32.30 -1.79
N GLU A 269 -16.20 -31.44 -1.16
CA GLU A 269 -16.84 -31.72 0.12
C GLU A 269 -18.15 -30.95 0.27
N ARG A 270 -19.22 -31.66 0.67
CA ARG A 270 -20.50 -31.02 1.04
C ARG A 270 -20.41 -30.43 2.44
N ASP A 271 -20.94 -29.23 2.64
CA ASP A 271 -20.76 -28.48 3.89
C ASP A 271 -19.28 -28.33 4.31
N GLY A 272 -18.35 -28.42 3.36
CA GLY A 272 -16.91 -28.48 3.60
C GLY A 272 -16.29 -27.16 4.07
N TYR A 273 -17.02 -26.06 3.94
CA TYR A 273 -16.60 -24.76 4.46
C TYR A 273 -17.64 -24.22 5.43
N LYS A 274 -17.18 -23.84 6.63
CA LYS A 274 -18.01 -23.20 7.66
C LYS A 274 -17.60 -21.75 7.78
N ASP A 275 -18.49 -20.85 7.39
CA ASP A 275 -18.26 -19.43 7.63
C ASP A 275 -18.41 -19.10 9.13
N LEU A 276 -17.84 -17.98 9.55
CA LEU A 276 -17.91 -17.41 10.90
C LEU A 276 -19.36 -17.21 11.38
N ASN A 277 -20.27 -16.98 10.44
CA ASN A 277 -21.70 -16.85 10.72
C ASN A 277 -22.41 -18.20 10.92
N GLY A 278 -21.68 -19.32 10.82
CA GLY A 278 -22.22 -20.68 10.92
C GLY A 278 -22.83 -21.23 9.62
N SER A 279 -22.82 -20.45 8.54
CA SER A 279 -23.24 -20.91 7.21
C SER A 279 -22.34 -22.04 6.74
N LYS A 280 -22.96 -23.14 6.30
CA LYS A 280 -22.27 -24.28 5.70
C LYS A 280 -22.34 -24.14 4.19
N LEU A 281 -21.18 -24.16 3.54
CA LEU A 281 -21.03 -23.97 2.12
C LEU A 281 -20.37 -25.21 1.52
N ASP A 282 -20.81 -25.58 0.33
CA ASP A 282 -20.23 -26.69 -0.43
C ASP A 282 -18.94 -26.24 -1.09
N LEU A 283 -17.88 -27.03 -0.96
CA LEU A 283 -16.55 -26.75 -1.51
C LEU A 283 -16.37 -27.48 -2.84
N TYR A 284 -16.05 -26.72 -3.89
CA TYR A 284 -15.76 -27.24 -5.23
C TYR A 284 -14.35 -26.84 -5.68
N GLU A 285 -13.80 -27.62 -6.60
CA GLU A 285 -12.62 -27.27 -7.39
C GLU A 285 -13.05 -27.00 -8.83
N GLU A 286 -12.78 -25.80 -9.32
CA GLU A 286 -13.09 -25.36 -10.69
C GLU A 286 -11.80 -25.22 -11.50
N ASP A 287 -11.81 -25.72 -12.73
CA ASP A 287 -10.69 -25.60 -13.67
C ASP A 287 -11.01 -24.66 -14.84
N LEU A 288 -10.50 -23.43 -14.76
CA LEU A 288 -10.66 -22.39 -15.79
C LEU A 288 -9.68 -22.58 -16.95
N LEU A 289 -9.84 -23.67 -17.71
CA LEU A 289 -9.02 -24.00 -18.90
C LEU A 289 -7.52 -24.12 -18.57
N GLY A 290 -7.20 -24.85 -17.50
CA GLY A 290 -5.83 -25.12 -17.03
C GLY A 290 -5.45 -24.39 -15.75
N VAL A 291 -6.35 -23.59 -15.17
CA VAL A 291 -6.15 -22.89 -13.90
C VAL A 291 -7.16 -23.38 -12.87
N SER A 292 -6.72 -24.34 -12.06
CA SER A 292 -7.53 -24.93 -10.98
C SER A 292 -7.52 -24.04 -9.74
N HIS A 293 -8.71 -23.78 -9.18
CA HIS A 293 -8.90 -23.04 -7.94
C HIS A 293 -10.14 -23.54 -7.19
N GLN A 294 -10.27 -23.15 -5.93
CA GLN A 294 -11.41 -23.53 -5.10
C GLN A 294 -12.49 -22.45 -5.14
N ILE A 295 -13.75 -22.91 -5.13
CA ILE A 295 -14.93 -22.06 -5.07
C ILE A 295 -15.91 -22.57 -4.03
N LEU A 296 -16.73 -21.68 -3.49
CA LEU A 296 -17.80 -22.03 -2.57
C LEU A 296 -19.15 -21.84 -3.25
N HIS A 297 -20.04 -22.80 -3.05
CA HIS A 297 -21.45 -22.67 -3.38
C HIS A 297 -22.31 -22.71 -2.12
N ASP A 298 -23.26 -21.77 -2.02
CA ASP A 298 -24.28 -21.80 -0.99
C ASP A 298 -25.48 -22.65 -1.45
N PRO A 299 -25.73 -23.84 -0.84
CA PRO A 299 -26.85 -24.69 -1.23
C PRO A 299 -28.21 -24.09 -0.85
N THR A 300 -28.26 -23.08 0.03
CA THR A 300 -29.50 -22.44 0.48
C THR A 300 -30.01 -21.36 -0.48
N ILE A 301 -29.14 -20.85 -1.36
CA ILE A 301 -29.49 -19.84 -2.36
C ILE A 301 -29.74 -20.54 -3.69
N ASP A 302 -30.98 -20.53 -4.15
CA ASP A 302 -31.32 -21.07 -5.47
C ASP A 302 -30.89 -20.12 -6.60
N GLU A 303 -30.62 -20.69 -7.79
CA GLU A 303 -30.17 -19.92 -8.94
C GLU A 303 -31.20 -18.87 -9.39
N TYR A 304 -32.50 -19.19 -9.34
CA TYR A 304 -33.54 -18.29 -9.81
C TYR A 304 -33.55 -17.00 -9.00
N THR A 305 -33.42 -17.10 -7.66
CA THR A 305 -33.25 -15.95 -6.77
C THR A 305 -32.02 -15.13 -7.14
N LEU A 306 -30.86 -15.78 -7.39
CA LEU A 306 -29.63 -15.08 -7.75
C LEU A 306 -29.77 -14.33 -9.10
N VAL A 307 -30.22 -15.03 -10.12
CA VAL A 307 -30.35 -14.52 -11.50
C VAL A 307 -31.38 -13.40 -11.60
N SER A 308 -32.45 -13.43 -10.81
CA SER A 308 -33.45 -12.35 -10.77
C SER A 308 -32.87 -10.99 -10.36
N ASN A 309 -31.68 -10.99 -9.73
CA ASN A 309 -30.96 -9.78 -9.33
C ASN A 309 -29.97 -9.27 -10.40
N PHE A 310 -29.72 -10.02 -11.48
CA PHE A 310 -28.86 -9.59 -12.60
C PHE A 310 -29.62 -8.59 -13.49
N LYS A 311 -29.73 -7.34 -13.03
CA LYS A 311 -30.52 -6.28 -13.69
C LYS A 311 -29.73 -5.40 -14.67
N GLN A 312 -28.64 -5.94 -15.19
CA GLN A 312 -27.62 -5.16 -15.87
C GLN A 312 -27.81 -5.09 -17.39
N LYS A 313 -27.50 -3.93 -17.99
CA LYS A 313 -27.77 -3.66 -19.41
C LYS A 313 -26.79 -4.32 -20.39
N CYS A 314 -25.66 -4.82 -19.91
CA CYS A 314 -24.61 -5.42 -20.73
C CYS A 314 -24.87 -6.88 -21.13
N MET A 315 -25.98 -7.48 -20.68
CA MET A 315 -26.31 -8.85 -21.05
C MET A 315 -26.77 -8.90 -22.52
N ASN A 316 -26.22 -9.85 -23.28
CA ASN A 316 -26.60 -10.12 -24.67
C ASN A 316 -27.79 -11.09 -24.77
N GLY A 317 -28.09 -11.79 -23.68
CA GLY A 317 -29.15 -12.79 -23.57
C GLY A 317 -29.47 -13.10 -22.10
N TYR A 318 -30.11 -14.22 -21.84
CA TYR A 318 -30.37 -14.67 -20.47
C TYR A 318 -29.07 -15.16 -19.84
N ASN A 319 -28.53 -14.40 -18.87
CA ASN A 319 -27.26 -14.68 -18.20
C ASN A 319 -26.08 -14.86 -19.16
N GLU A 320 -26.06 -14.09 -20.25
CA GLU A 320 -25.02 -14.16 -21.27
C GLU A 320 -24.34 -12.80 -21.42
N TRP A 321 -23.01 -12.81 -21.46
CA TRP A 321 -22.17 -11.62 -21.61
C TRP A 321 -21.11 -11.83 -22.67
N THR A 322 -21.09 -10.98 -23.68
CA THR A 322 -19.96 -10.86 -24.62
C THR A 322 -19.07 -9.71 -24.18
N ILE A 323 -17.82 -10.03 -23.86
CA ILE A 323 -16.89 -9.09 -23.23
C ILE A 323 -16.31 -8.16 -24.30
N PRO A 324 -16.46 -6.84 -24.17
CA PRO A 324 -15.90 -5.90 -25.13
C PRO A 324 -14.36 -5.86 -25.05
N GLN A 325 -13.74 -5.25 -26.06
CA GLN A 325 -12.30 -5.01 -26.04
C GLN A 325 -11.90 -4.15 -24.83
N ASN A 326 -10.71 -4.40 -24.27
CA ASN A 326 -10.16 -3.74 -23.08
C ASN A 326 -11.05 -3.83 -21.82
N HIS A 327 -11.83 -4.91 -21.71
CA HIS A 327 -12.67 -5.19 -20.56
C HIS A 327 -12.53 -6.64 -20.11
N TYR A 328 -12.84 -6.89 -18.84
CA TYR A 328 -12.73 -8.21 -18.22
C TYR A 328 -14.02 -8.56 -17.48
N PHE A 329 -14.36 -9.84 -17.43
CA PHE A 329 -15.46 -10.34 -16.61
C PHE A 329 -14.87 -11.04 -15.39
N ALA A 330 -15.20 -10.52 -14.20
CA ALA A 330 -14.61 -10.97 -12.95
C ALA A 330 -15.66 -11.50 -11.99
N MET A 331 -15.34 -12.59 -11.28
CA MET A 331 -16.22 -13.20 -10.30
C MET A 331 -15.49 -13.46 -8.99
N GLY A 332 -16.26 -13.54 -7.91
CA GLY A 332 -15.76 -14.00 -6.62
C GLY A 332 -15.74 -15.52 -6.53
N ASP A 333 -14.74 -16.07 -5.85
CA ASP A 333 -14.64 -17.50 -5.58
C ASP A 333 -15.77 -17.97 -4.63
N ASN A 334 -16.33 -17.07 -3.81
CA ASN A 334 -17.52 -17.32 -3.02
C ASN A 334 -18.77 -16.93 -3.82
N ARG A 335 -19.32 -17.90 -4.58
CA ARG A 335 -20.14 -17.66 -5.78
C ARG A 335 -21.44 -16.94 -5.49
N GLU A 336 -22.20 -17.30 -4.47
CA GLU A 336 -23.46 -16.64 -4.14
C GLU A 336 -23.29 -15.44 -3.20
N HIS A 337 -22.11 -15.28 -2.57
CA HIS A 337 -21.80 -14.19 -1.64
C HIS A 337 -20.81 -13.17 -2.23
N SER A 338 -20.92 -12.92 -3.53
CA SER A 338 -20.05 -12.01 -4.27
C SER A 338 -20.84 -11.07 -5.18
N ALA A 339 -20.73 -9.77 -4.92
CA ALA A 339 -21.19 -8.72 -5.84
C ALA A 339 -20.09 -8.45 -6.89
N ASP A 340 -20.23 -9.05 -8.06
CA ASP A 340 -19.23 -9.06 -9.12
C ASP A 340 -19.82 -8.78 -10.52
N SER A 341 -19.13 -9.14 -11.60
CA SER A 341 -19.54 -8.78 -12.96
C SER A 341 -20.93 -9.28 -13.37
N ARG A 342 -21.51 -10.23 -12.63
CA ARG A 342 -22.91 -10.65 -12.79
C ARG A 342 -23.93 -9.59 -12.36
N PHE A 343 -23.50 -8.59 -11.58
CA PHE A 343 -24.34 -7.52 -11.03
C PHE A 343 -24.04 -6.14 -11.59
N TRP A 344 -22.80 -5.85 -12.00
CA TRP A 344 -22.37 -4.52 -12.46
C TRP A 344 -21.59 -4.51 -13.79
N CYS A 345 -21.63 -5.59 -14.57
CA CYS A 345 -20.96 -5.75 -15.87
C CYS A 345 -19.44 -5.86 -15.79
N PHE A 346 -18.72 -5.27 -16.73
CA PHE A 346 -17.31 -5.55 -16.96
C PHE A 346 -16.39 -4.61 -16.18
N VAL A 347 -15.15 -5.05 -15.98
CA VAL A 347 -14.06 -4.23 -15.46
C VAL A 347 -13.29 -3.63 -16.64
N PRO A 348 -13.29 -2.31 -16.84
CA PRO A 348 -12.42 -1.68 -17.84
C PRO A 348 -10.94 -1.86 -17.48
N GLU A 349 -10.08 -1.99 -18.47
CA GLU A 349 -8.63 -2.16 -18.28
C GLU A 349 -7.99 -0.97 -17.52
N GLU A 350 -8.52 0.23 -17.72
CA GLU A 350 -8.06 1.42 -17.00
C GLU A 350 -8.27 1.30 -15.48
N ASN A 351 -9.30 0.57 -15.04
CA ASN A 351 -9.62 0.36 -13.63
C ASN A 351 -8.65 -0.60 -12.91
N LEU A 352 -7.90 -1.41 -13.64
CA LEU A 352 -7.00 -2.41 -13.05
C LEU A 352 -5.93 -1.75 -12.17
N VAL A 353 -5.61 -2.36 -11.03
CA VAL A 353 -4.53 -1.91 -10.14
C VAL A 353 -3.34 -2.85 -10.25
N GLY A 354 -3.57 -4.16 -10.18
CA GLY A 354 -2.50 -5.16 -10.28
C GLY A 354 -2.98 -6.58 -9.99
N ARG A 355 -2.07 -7.55 -10.11
CA ARG A 355 -2.33 -8.97 -9.82
C ARG A 355 -2.03 -9.28 -8.36
N ALA A 356 -2.94 -9.91 -7.63
CA ALA A 356 -2.66 -10.44 -6.29
C ALA A 356 -1.76 -11.69 -6.42
N VAL A 357 -0.60 -11.68 -5.77
CA VAL A 357 0.42 -12.75 -5.95
C VAL A 357 0.65 -13.58 -4.70
N ALA A 358 0.49 -13.01 -3.51
CA ALA A 358 0.74 -13.71 -2.26
C ALA A 358 -0.06 -13.13 -1.10
N ILE A 359 -0.39 -13.98 -0.12
CA ILE A 359 -0.75 -13.56 1.24
C ILE A 359 0.55 -13.48 2.03
N TRP A 360 0.87 -12.31 2.57
CA TRP A 360 2.11 -12.11 3.34
C TRP A 360 1.86 -12.08 4.85
N MET A 361 0.60 -11.94 5.27
CA MET A 361 0.21 -11.91 6.67
C MET A 361 -1.30 -12.18 6.80
N HIS A 362 -1.74 -12.87 7.85
CA HIS A 362 -3.15 -13.03 8.20
C HIS A 362 -3.35 -12.77 9.69
N PHE A 363 -4.36 -11.96 10.02
CA PHE A 363 -4.83 -11.85 11.40
C PHE A 363 -6.15 -12.58 11.53
N ASN A 364 -6.21 -13.51 12.49
CA ASN A 364 -7.46 -14.14 12.88
C ASN A 364 -8.17 -13.20 13.88
N TRP A 365 -9.27 -12.62 13.42
CA TRP A 365 -10.04 -11.63 14.19
C TRP A 365 -10.87 -12.28 15.30
N ASP A 366 -11.17 -13.57 15.16
CA ASP A 366 -11.98 -14.35 16.11
C ASP A 366 -11.14 -14.89 17.27
N GLU A 367 -9.84 -15.16 17.04
CA GLU A 367 -8.89 -15.59 18.07
C GLU A 367 -8.12 -14.44 18.73
N LYS A 368 -8.78 -13.33 19.09
CA LYS A 368 -8.15 -12.18 19.78
C LYS A 368 -6.96 -11.56 19.00
N TYR A 369 -7.08 -11.41 17.69
CA TYR A 369 -6.06 -10.80 16.83
C TYR A 369 -4.73 -11.57 16.80
N LYS A 370 -4.79 -12.91 16.90
CA LYS A 370 -3.59 -13.72 16.70
C LYS A 370 -3.16 -13.70 15.24
N LEU A 371 -1.85 -13.64 15.07
CA LEU A 371 -1.24 -13.79 13.77
C LEU A 371 -1.24 -15.28 13.39
N ASP A 372 -1.81 -15.60 12.24
CA ASP A 372 -1.78 -16.95 11.67
C ASP A 372 -0.83 -16.97 10.48
N PHE A 373 0.14 -17.87 10.53
CA PHE A 373 1.13 -18.04 9.48
C PHE A 373 0.75 -19.13 8.47
N SER A 374 -0.29 -19.93 8.75
CA SER A 374 -0.71 -21.06 7.91
C SER A 374 -1.16 -20.64 6.51
N ARG A 375 -1.69 -19.42 6.39
CA ARG A 375 -2.19 -18.83 5.14
C ARG A 375 -1.13 -18.10 4.31
N ILE A 376 0.08 -17.91 4.85
CA ILE A 376 1.14 -17.18 4.14
C ILE A 376 1.62 -18.02 2.96
N GLY A 377 1.58 -17.45 1.76
CA GLY A 377 1.97 -18.16 0.56
C GLY A 377 1.48 -17.51 -0.72
N ALA A 378 1.80 -18.14 -1.85
CA ALA A 378 1.32 -17.71 -3.16
C ALA A 378 -0.19 -17.94 -3.28
N ILE A 379 -0.89 -16.98 -3.89
CA ILE A 379 -2.31 -17.10 -4.23
C ILE A 379 -2.42 -17.93 -5.51
N LYS A 380 -3.34 -18.90 -5.52
CA LYS A 380 -3.64 -19.75 -6.68
C LYS A 380 -5.05 -19.48 -7.21
#